data_AF-A0A7C5X3W5-F1
#
_entry.id   AF-A0A7C5X3W5-F1
#
_cell.length_a   1.000
_cell.length_b   1.000
_cell.length_c   1.000
_cell.angle_alpha   90.00
_cell.angle_beta   90.00
_cell.angle_gamma   90.00
#
_symmetry.space_group_name_H-M   'P 1'
#
loop_
_entity.id
_entity.type
_entity.pdbx_description
1 polymer ?
#
loop_
_entity_poly.entity_id
_entity_poly.type
_entity_poly.pdbx_seq_one_letter_code
_entity_poly.pdbx_strand_id
1 'polypeptide(L)'
;SPFFLAGLTTLAFEIAEDLSWQAPDHVVAPVGGGGLLLGLFYGFSLLLSLGWVKKIPKIHAVQAQACAPIVLAWERGYAEPEAVEPGETVAEGARIPRPERGREILAALRATGGQALAVSEEEIQKAQRELAQSGLYVEPTAALAPAGLLRLLAAGFFARGETVVVPLTGSGLKTS
;
A
#
# COMPACT_ATOMS: atom_id res chain seq x y z
N SER A 1 14.26 10.77 -6.51
CA SER A 1 14.99 11.67 -5.57
C SER A 1 15.07 11.03 -4.18
N PRO A 2 16.21 11.08 -3.47
CA PRO A 2 16.32 10.62 -2.08
C PRO A 2 15.44 11.43 -1.11
N PHE A 3 15.29 12.74 -1.35
CA PHE A 3 14.44 13.61 -0.51
C PHE A 3 12.96 13.24 -0.56
N PHE A 4 12.46 12.79 -1.72
CA PHE A 4 11.08 12.33 -1.87
C PHE A 4 10.78 11.13 -0.96
N LEU A 5 11.71 10.18 -0.88
CA LEU A 5 11.54 9.00 -0.03
C LEU A 5 11.63 9.34 1.46
N ALA A 6 12.57 10.22 1.84
CA ALA A 6 12.68 10.72 3.21
C ALA A 6 11.43 11.49 3.65
N GLY A 7 10.80 12.25 2.75
CA GLY A 7 9.51 12.88 3.04
C GLY A 7 8.40 11.85 3.33
N LEU A 8 8.37 10.74 2.59
CA LEU A 8 7.36 9.70 2.78
C LEU A 8 7.54 8.88 4.07
N THR A 9 8.70 8.95 4.74
CA THR A 9 8.85 8.27 6.04
C THR A 9 8.06 8.96 7.15
N THR A 10 7.72 10.25 7.01
CA THR A 10 7.00 10.99 8.06
C THR A 10 5.63 10.42 8.33
N LEU A 11 4.97 9.83 7.33
CA LEU A 11 3.69 9.15 7.53
C LEU A 11 3.78 8.03 8.57
N ALA A 12 4.90 7.29 8.64
CA ALA A 12 5.08 6.28 9.68
C ALA A 12 5.20 6.92 11.08
N PHE A 13 5.79 8.11 11.17
CA PHE A 13 5.93 8.86 12.43
C PHE A 13 4.56 9.35 12.89
N GLU A 14 3.78 9.95 11.98
CA GLU A 14 2.42 10.43 12.25
C GLU A 14 1.50 9.28 12.66
N ILE A 15 1.53 8.14 11.94
CA ILE A 15 0.75 6.96 12.33
C ILE A 15 1.14 6.47 13.72
N ALA A 16 2.44 6.40 14.04
CA ALA A 16 2.89 5.96 15.34
C ALA A 16 2.44 6.93 16.44
N GLU A 17 2.59 8.24 16.22
CA GLU A 17 2.17 9.30 17.15
C GLU A 17 0.67 9.23 17.45
N ASP A 18 -0.16 9.15 16.41
CA ASP A 18 -1.63 9.03 16.52
C ASP A 18 -2.05 7.76 17.29
N LEU A 19 -1.26 6.70 17.19
CA LEU A 19 -1.45 5.44 17.91
C LEU A 19 -0.69 5.39 19.25
N SER A 20 -0.34 6.56 19.82
CA SER A 20 0.35 6.68 21.11
C SER A 20 1.70 5.94 21.14
N TRP A 21 2.50 6.14 20.10
CA TRP A 21 3.78 5.49 19.84
C TRP A 21 3.69 3.96 19.75
N GLN A 22 2.58 3.45 19.22
CA GLN A 22 2.42 2.04 18.87
C GLN A 22 2.33 1.90 17.35
N ALA A 23 3.16 1.03 16.78
CA ALA A 23 2.98 0.64 15.38
C ALA A 23 1.67 -0.17 15.24
N PRO A 24 0.91 0.04 14.15
CA PRO A 24 -0.24 -0.81 13.86
C PRO A 24 0.21 -2.26 13.61
N ASP A 25 -0.75 -3.18 13.55
CA ASP A 25 -0.45 -4.55 13.15
C ASP A 25 -0.23 -4.65 11.64
N HIS A 26 -1.02 -3.88 10.88
CA HIS A 26 -1.01 -3.90 9.43
C HIS A 26 -1.09 -2.51 8.82
N VAL A 27 -0.43 -2.33 7.66
CA VAL A 27 -0.67 -1.20 6.77
C VAL A 27 -0.98 -1.73 5.38
N VAL A 28 -2.12 -1.36 4.80
CA VAL A 28 -2.48 -1.71 3.41
C VAL A 28 -2.31 -0.48 2.54
N ALA A 29 -1.40 -0.53 1.56
CA ALA A 29 -1.01 0.64 0.77
C ALA A 29 -1.15 0.39 -0.74
N PRO A 30 -1.58 1.41 -1.52
CA PRO A 30 -1.57 1.33 -2.97
C PRO A 30 -0.13 1.40 -3.47
N VAL A 31 0.19 0.67 -4.54
CA VAL A 31 1.55 0.61 -5.09
C VAL A 31 1.57 0.88 -6.60
N GLY A 32 2.05 2.07 -6.96
CA GLY A 32 2.60 2.36 -8.29
C GLY A 32 4.12 2.24 -8.27
N GLY A 33 4.83 3.36 -8.19
CA GLY A 33 6.30 3.39 -8.07
C GLY A 33 6.86 2.95 -6.70
N GLY A 34 5.99 2.63 -5.73
CA GLY A 34 6.37 2.07 -4.42
C GLY A 34 6.99 3.03 -3.41
N GLY A 35 7.03 4.33 -3.69
CA GLY A 35 7.57 5.34 -2.77
C GLY A 35 6.88 5.29 -1.39
N LEU A 36 5.55 5.24 -1.36
CA LEU A 36 4.77 5.24 -0.11
C LEU A 36 5.07 3.99 0.73
N LEU A 37 5.04 2.81 0.13
CA LEU A 37 5.32 1.54 0.80
C LEU A 37 6.72 1.54 1.40
N LEU A 38 7.71 2.01 0.64
CA LEU A 38 9.08 2.10 1.12
C LEU A 38 9.24 3.17 2.21
N GLY A 39 8.55 4.30 2.09
CA GLY A 39 8.49 5.33 3.14
C GLY A 39 7.97 4.76 4.46
N LEU A 40 6.87 4.02 4.42
CA LEU A 40 6.32 3.30 5.58
C LEU A 40 7.33 2.31 6.15
N PHE A 41 7.92 1.46 5.31
CA PHE A 41 8.90 0.46 5.75
C PHE A 41 10.12 1.11 6.42
N TYR A 42 10.73 2.09 5.77
CA TYR A 42 11.91 2.77 6.31
C TYR A 42 11.59 3.62 7.54
N GLY A 43 10.43 4.29 7.56
CA GLY A 43 9.98 5.08 8.70
C GLY A 43 9.74 4.23 9.95
N PHE A 44 9.00 3.13 9.84
CA PHE A 44 8.82 2.20 10.97
C PHE A 44 10.11 1.48 11.36
N SER A 45 11.00 1.18 10.41
CA SER A 45 12.33 0.63 10.71
C SER A 45 13.17 1.60 11.54
N LEU A 46 13.12 2.89 11.21
CA LEU A 46 13.81 3.92 11.98
C LEU A 46 13.21 4.04 13.39
N LEU A 47 11.89 4.15 13.52
CA LEU A 47 11.23 4.21 14.83
C LEU A 47 11.57 2.99 15.71
N LEU A 48 11.62 1.79 15.11
CA LEU A 48 12.01 0.57 15.82
C LEU A 48 13.47 0.67 16.28
N SER A 49 14.38 1.12 15.41
CA SER A 49 15.80 1.26 15.75
C SER A 49 16.05 2.27 16.88
N LEU A 50 15.19 3.27 17.01
CA LEU A 50 15.21 4.26 18.10
C LEU A 50 14.51 3.76 19.37
N GLY A 51 13.85 2.61 19.34
CA GLY A 51 13.09 2.06 20.46
C GLY A 51 11.74 2.73 20.70
N TRP A 52 11.22 3.51 19.75
CA TRP A 52 9.96 4.25 19.88
C TRP A 52 8.75 3.36 19.62
N VAL A 53 8.90 2.36 18.75
CA VAL A 53 7.90 1.30 18.53
C VAL A 53 8.54 -0.07 18.77
N LYS A 54 7.72 -1.09 19.03
CA LYS A 54 8.18 -2.46 19.35
C LYS A 54 8.22 -3.41 18.15
N LYS A 55 7.68 -2.99 17.01
CA LYS A 55 7.58 -3.79 15.78
C LYS A 55 7.47 -2.89 14.55
N ILE A 56 7.74 -3.47 13.38
CA ILE A 56 7.33 -2.90 12.09
C ILE A 56 5.99 -3.57 11.72
N PRO A 57 4.97 -2.82 11.25
CA PRO A 57 3.70 -3.42 10.82
C PRO A 57 3.92 -4.34 9.63
N LYS A 58 3.02 -5.31 9.43
CA LYS A 58 2.95 -6.06 8.17
C LYS A 58 2.46 -5.10 7.08
N ILE A 59 3.26 -4.86 6.05
CA ILE A 59 2.91 -3.90 5.00
C ILE A 59 2.41 -4.66 3.77
N HIS A 60 1.21 -4.33 3.29
CA HIS A 60 0.58 -4.97 2.16
C HIS A 60 0.56 -4.05 0.95
N ALA A 61 0.94 -4.57 -0.22
CA ALA A 61 0.93 -3.88 -1.50
C ALA A 61 -0.33 -4.22 -2.28
N VAL A 62 -1.04 -3.19 -2.76
CA VAL A 62 -2.20 -3.37 -3.63
C VAL A 62 -1.96 -2.69 -4.98
N GLN A 63 -2.15 -3.43 -6.06
CA GLN A 63 -2.07 -2.91 -7.44
C GLN A 63 -3.39 -3.18 -8.19
N ALA A 64 -3.65 -2.39 -9.24
CA ALA A 64 -4.71 -2.71 -10.17
C ALA A 64 -4.33 -3.95 -10.98
N GLN A 65 -5.25 -4.90 -11.18
CA GLN A 65 -4.99 -6.13 -11.93
C GLN A 65 -4.51 -5.85 -13.36
N ALA A 66 -4.96 -4.77 -13.97
CA ALA A 66 -4.52 -4.34 -15.30
C ALA A 66 -3.04 -3.92 -15.36
N CYS A 67 -2.39 -3.61 -14.23
CA CYS A 67 -0.98 -3.22 -14.16
C CYS A 67 -0.39 -3.61 -12.79
N ALA A 68 -0.04 -4.90 -12.64
CA ALA A 68 0.38 -5.48 -11.35
C ALA A 68 1.77 -6.15 -11.36
N PRO A 69 2.85 -5.49 -11.82
CA PRO A 69 4.17 -6.11 -11.93
C PRO A 69 4.75 -6.59 -10.58
N ILE A 70 4.47 -5.90 -9.46
CA ILE A 70 4.92 -6.32 -8.13
C ILE A 70 4.18 -7.58 -7.67
N VAL A 71 2.86 -7.66 -7.92
CA VAL A 71 2.05 -8.82 -7.56
C VAL A 71 2.52 -10.05 -8.32
N LEU A 72 2.73 -9.94 -9.64
CA LEU A 72 3.23 -11.04 -10.46
C LEU A 72 4.60 -11.53 -10.00
N ALA A 73 5.50 -10.61 -9.66
CA ALA A 73 6.83 -10.95 -9.15
C ALA A 73 6.76 -11.61 -7.76
N TRP A 74 5.86 -11.13 -6.90
CA TRP A 74 5.60 -11.70 -5.57
C TRP A 74 5.11 -13.15 -5.67
N GLU A 75 4.09 -13.41 -6.49
CA GLU A 75 3.51 -14.75 -6.70
C GLU A 75 4.53 -15.74 -7.27
N ARG A 76 5.44 -15.27 -8.13
CA ARG A 76 6.52 -16.09 -8.72
C ARG A 76 7.73 -16.25 -7.80
N GLY A 77 7.76 -15.58 -6.64
CA GLY A 77 8.91 -15.60 -5.72
C GLY A 77 10.14 -14.88 -6.27
N TYR A 78 9.97 -13.95 -7.20
CA TYR A 78 11.07 -13.23 -7.83
C TYR A 78 11.67 -12.18 -6.90
N ALA A 79 12.95 -11.88 -7.12
CA ALA A 79 13.66 -10.82 -6.40
C ALA A 79 13.36 -9.43 -6.96
N GLU A 80 12.99 -9.35 -8.25
CA GLU A 80 12.74 -8.12 -8.99
C GLU A 80 11.58 -8.35 -9.97
N PRO A 81 10.71 -7.35 -10.20
CA PRO A 81 9.63 -7.48 -11.17
C PRO A 81 10.12 -7.32 -12.60
N GLU A 82 9.52 -8.10 -13.49
CA GLU A 82 9.60 -7.87 -14.93
C GLU A 82 8.64 -6.72 -15.31
N ALA A 83 8.98 -6.01 -16.39
CA ALA A 83 8.05 -5.05 -16.97
C ALA A 83 6.82 -5.79 -17.52
N VAL A 84 5.64 -5.17 -17.40
CA VAL A 84 4.38 -5.71 -17.94
C VAL A 84 3.81 -4.78 -18.99
N GLU A 85 3.04 -5.32 -19.92
CA GLU A 85 2.17 -4.51 -20.78
C GLU A 85 0.95 -4.06 -19.97
N PRO A 86 0.78 -2.75 -19.72
CA PRO A 86 -0.28 -2.28 -18.84
C PRO A 86 -1.62 -2.20 -19.57
N GLY A 87 -2.65 -2.87 -19.04
CA GLY A 87 -4.03 -2.66 -19.45
C GLY A 87 -4.58 -1.28 -19.03
N GLU A 88 -5.81 -0.99 -19.45
CA GLU A 88 -6.55 0.19 -19.00
C GLU A 88 -7.01 0.02 -17.55
N THR A 89 -6.89 1.10 -16.78
CA THR A 89 -7.30 1.12 -15.37
C THR A 89 -7.74 2.51 -14.96
N VAL A 90 -8.79 2.60 -14.12
CA VAL A 90 -9.24 3.86 -13.53
C VAL A 90 -8.23 4.43 -12.54
N ALA A 91 -7.34 3.59 -11.99
CA ALA A 91 -6.30 3.96 -11.04
C ALA A 91 -4.99 4.39 -11.75
N GLU A 92 -5.09 5.37 -12.67
CA GLU A 92 -3.96 5.81 -13.51
C GLU A 92 -2.70 6.20 -12.72
N GLY A 93 -2.88 6.79 -11.53
CA GLY A 93 -1.76 7.20 -10.67
C GLY A 93 -0.89 6.04 -10.16
N ALA A 94 -1.40 4.80 -10.22
CA ALA A 94 -0.65 3.59 -9.90
C ALA A 94 -0.31 2.73 -11.13
N ARG A 95 -0.63 3.18 -12.36
CA ARG A 95 -0.37 2.44 -13.61
C ARG A 95 1.12 2.51 -14.00
N ILE A 96 1.97 1.83 -13.23
CA ILE A 96 3.43 1.81 -13.41
C ILE A 96 3.88 0.41 -13.85
N PRO A 97 4.09 0.17 -15.17
CA PRO A 97 4.42 -1.17 -15.69
C PRO A 97 5.83 -1.64 -15.31
N ARG A 98 6.74 -0.72 -15.02
CA ARG A 98 8.12 -1.00 -14.61
C ARG A 98 8.49 -0.16 -13.39
N PRO A 99 8.21 -0.63 -12.16
CA PRO A 99 8.53 0.11 -10.95
C PRO A 99 10.05 0.10 -10.70
N GLU A 100 10.69 1.26 -10.75
CA GLU A 100 12.15 1.43 -10.58
C GLU A 100 12.69 0.80 -9.29
N ARG A 101 11.86 0.77 -8.24
CA ARG A 101 12.21 0.24 -6.91
C ARG A 101 11.61 -1.13 -6.63
N GLY A 102 11.27 -1.89 -7.67
CA GLY A 102 10.59 -3.17 -7.57
C GLY A 102 11.27 -4.16 -6.62
N ARG A 103 12.60 -4.27 -6.70
CA ARG A 103 13.39 -5.13 -5.80
C ARG A 103 13.26 -4.73 -4.32
N GLU A 104 13.32 -3.43 -4.03
CA GLU A 104 13.20 -2.91 -2.66
C GLU A 104 11.79 -3.15 -2.10
N ILE A 105 10.76 -2.93 -2.92
CA ILE A 105 9.36 -3.18 -2.55
C ILE A 105 9.17 -4.65 -2.16
N LEU A 106 9.63 -5.58 -3.00
CA LEU A 106 9.52 -7.03 -2.73
C LEU A 106 10.32 -7.44 -1.48
N ALA A 107 11.49 -6.82 -1.24
CA ALA A 107 12.26 -7.05 -0.03
C ALA A 107 11.53 -6.57 1.22
N ALA A 108 10.91 -5.38 1.19
CA ALA A 108 10.12 -4.84 2.30
C ALA A 108 8.88 -5.69 2.61
N LEU A 109 8.18 -6.16 1.59
CA LEU A 109 7.05 -7.10 1.75
C LEU A 109 7.48 -8.38 2.46
N ARG A 110 8.59 -9.00 2.03
CA ARG A 110 9.14 -10.22 2.67
C ARG A 110 9.57 -9.95 4.10
N ALA A 111 10.30 -8.85 4.35
CA ALA A 111 10.82 -8.50 5.66
C ALA A 111 9.72 -8.25 6.70
N THR A 112 8.57 -7.72 6.27
CA THR A 112 7.44 -7.42 7.14
C THR A 112 6.42 -8.55 7.25
N GLY A 113 6.55 -9.63 6.49
CA GLY A 113 5.51 -10.67 6.39
C GLY A 113 4.23 -10.16 5.72
N GLY A 114 4.36 -9.14 4.89
CA GLY A 114 3.30 -8.53 4.10
C GLY A 114 2.79 -9.41 2.96
N GLN A 115 1.85 -8.88 2.18
CA GLN A 115 1.30 -9.53 0.99
C GLN A 115 1.29 -8.55 -0.19
N ALA A 116 1.40 -9.05 -1.42
CA ALA A 116 1.03 -8.31 -2.61
C ALA A 116 -0.24 -8.91 -3.21
N LEU A 117 -1.19 -8.08 -3.59
CA LEU A 117 -2.42 -8.52 -4.24
C LEU A 117 -2.89 -7.54 -5.31
N ALA A 118 -3.51 -8.10 -6.34
CA ALA A 118 -4.17 -7.34 -7.39
C ALA A 118 -5.68 -7.26 -7.11
N VAL A 119 -6.29 -6.13 -7.46
CA VAL A 119 -7.75 -5.91 -7.42
C VAL A 119 -8.28 -5.52 -8.80
N SER A 120 -9.50 -5.94 -9.13
CA SER A 120 -10.12 -5.65 -10.41
C SER A 120 -10.65 -4.20 -10.47
N GLU A 121 -10.94 -3.73 -11.68
CA GLU A 121 -11.51 -2.39 -11.90
C GLU A 121 -12.87 -2.23 -11.19
N GLU A 122 -13.68 -3.28 -11.18
CA GLU A 122 -14.96 -3.30 -10.49
C GLU A 122 -14.78 -3.16 -8.97
N GLU A 123 -13.76 -3.81 -8.40
CA GLU A 123 -13.44 -3.71 -6.97
C GLU A 123 -12.94 -2.31 -6.60
N ILE A 124 -12.09 -1.71 -7.43
CA ILE A 124 -11.60 -0.33 -7.24
C ILE A 124 -12.79 0.64 -7.21
N GLN A 125 -13.65 0.58 -8.21
CA GLN A 125 -14.81 1.47 -8.29
C GLN A 125 -15.83 1.20 -7.18
N LYS A 126 -16.02 -0.06 -6.79
CA LYS A 126 -16.90 -0.41 -5.67
C LYS A 126 -16.37 0.21 -4.36
N ALA A 127 -15.10 0.01 -4.05
CA ALA A 127 -14.48 0.57 -2.85
C ALA A 127 -14.54 2.12 -2.86
N GLN A 128 -14.30 2.75 -4.00
CA GLN A 128 -14.42 4.20 -4.16
C GLN A 128 -15.85 4.69 -3.85
N ARG A 129 -16.87 4.02 -4.38
CA ARG A 129 -18.29 4.37 -4.11
C ARG A 129 -18.64 4.18 -2.64
N GLU A 130 -18.21 3.09 -2.03
CA GLU A 130 -18.46 2.80 -0.60
C GLU A 130 -17.83 3.87 0.30
N LEU A 131 -16.59 4.30 0.00
CA LEU A 131 -15.93 5.41 0.70
C LEU A 131 -16.68 6.73 0.53
N ALA A 132 -17.13 7.05 -0.69
CA ALA A 132 -17.88 8.26 -0.94
C ALA A 132 -19.21 8.26 -0.15
N GLN A 133 -19.90 7.12 -0.09
CA GLN A 133 -21.11 6.95 0.71
C GLN A 133 -20.86 7.08 2.21
N SER A 134 -19.64 6.77 2.69
CA SER A 134 -19.23 7.00 4.08
C SER A 134 -18.66 8.41 4.34
N GLY A 135 -18.71 9.32 3.36
CA GLY A 135 -18.24 10.70 3.49
C GLY A 135 -16.76 10.93 3.14
N LEU A 136 -16.07 9.93 2.57
CA LEU A 136 -14.67 10.02 2.15
C LEU A 136 -14.58 10.02 0.62
N TYR A 137 -14.51 11.20 0.01
CA TYR A 137 -14.42 11.34 -1.44
C TYR A 137 -12.97 11.29 -1.93
N VAL A 138 -12.59 10.17 -2.54
CA VAL A 138 -11.21 9.86 -2.97
C VAL A 138 -11.07 9.63 -4.48
N GLU A 139 -9.88 9.87 -5.01
CA GLU A 139 -9.55 9.50 -6.40
C GLU A 139 -9.47 7.96 -6.54
N PRO A 140 -9.62 7.39 -7.75
CA PRO A 140 -9.62 5.93 -7.92
C PRO A 140 -8.34 5.24 -7.43
N THR A 141 -7.17 5.85 -7.61
CA THR A 141 -5.89 5.31 -7.11
C THR A 141 -5.89 5.11 -5.59
N ALA A 142 -6.51 6.02 -4.85
CA ALA A 142 -6.61 5.92 -3.40
C ALA A 142 -7.60 4.83 -2.93
N ALA A 143 -8.49 4.36 -3.82
CA ALA A 143 -9.42 3.27 -3.55
C ALA A 143 -8.80 1.86 -3.72
N LEU A 144 -7.59 1.76 -4.29
CA LEU A 144 -6.87 0.48 -4.42
C LEU A 144 -6.67 -0.21 -3.07
N ALA A 145 -6.09 0.49 -2.08
CA ALA A 145 -5.81 -0.11 -0.79
C ALA A 145 -7.06 -0.50 0.01
N PRO A 146 -8.14 0.31 0.03
CA PRO A 146 -9.45 -0.10 0.53
C PRO A 146 -10.02 -1.36 -0.15
N ALA A 147 -9.92 -1.47 -1.49
CA ALA A 147 -10.33 -2.68 -2.19
C ALA A 147 -9.49 -3.90 -1.77
N GLY A 148 -8.17 -3.73 -1.63
CA GLY A 148 -7.28 -4.78 -1.15
C GLY A 148 -7.52 -5.17 0.32
N LEU A 149 -7.89 -4.21 1.18
CA LEU A 149 -8.29 -4.47 2.57
C LEU A 149 -9.46 -5.46 2.61
N LEU A 150 -10.48 -5.25 1.77
CA LEU A 150 -11.65 -6.13 1.72
C LEU A 150 -11.27 -7.56 1.32
N ARG A 151 -10.33 -7.72 0.36
CA ARG A 151 -9.82 -9.05 -0.03
C ARG A 151 -9.04 -9.72 1.11
N LEU A 152 -8.14 -8.99 1.76
CA LEU A 152 -7.34 -9.51 2.88
C LEU A 152 -8.24 -9.91 4.06
N LEU A 153 -9.27 -9.11 4.34
CA LEU A 153 -10.27 -9.41 5.37
C LEU A 153 -11.05 -10.69 5.04
N ALA A 154 -11.55 -10.82 3.81
CA ALA A 154 -12.26 -12.01 3.36
C ALA A 154 -11.39 -13.29 3.40
N ALA A 155 -10.09 -13.14 3.17
CA ALA A 155 -9.11 -14.22 3.24
C ALA A 155 -8.62 -14.53 4.67
N GLY A 156 -9.11 -13.82 5.70
CA GLY A 156 -8.77 -14.10 7.10
C GLY A 156 -7.35 -13.70 7.50
N PHE A 157 -6.74 -12.71 6.83
CA PHE A 157 -5.38 -12.26 7.12
C PHE A 157 -5.24 -11.45 8.41
N PHE A 158 -6.36 -10.97 8.98
CA PHE A 158 -6.38 -10.16 10.18
C PHE A 158 -7.00 -10.94 11.34
N ALA A 159 -6.31 -10.98 12.47
CA ALA A 159 -6.83 -11.48 13.73
C ALA A 159 -7.75 -10.44 14.37
N ARG A 160 -8.67 -10.92 15.22
CA ARG A 160 -9.59 -10.05 15.96
C ARG A 160 -8.81 -9.13 16.90
N GLY A 161 -9.07 -7.83 16.81
CA GLY A 161 -8.44 -6.81 17.65
C GLY A 161 -7.14 -6.24 17.08
N GLU A 162 -6.67 -6.71 15.93
CA GLU A 162 -5.54 -6.09 15.23
C GLU A 162 -5.92 -4.72 14.64
N THR A 163 -4.97 -3.80 14.68
CA THR A 163 -5.10 -2.45 14.13
C THR A 163 -4.59 -2.42 12.69
N VAL A 164 -5.45 -1.99 11.76
CA VAL A 164 -5.12 -1.87 10.33
C VAL A 164 -5.21 -0.41 9.90
N VAL A 165 -4.15 0.10 9.27
CA VAL A 165 -4.12 1.45 8.69
C VAL A 165 -4.18 1.36 7.17
N VAL A 166 -4.99 2.21 6.55
CA VAL A 166 -5.15 2.29 5.09
C VAL A 166 -4.98 3.74 4.63
N PRO A 167 -3.83 4.12 4.06
CA PRO A 167 -3.63 5.48 3.55
C PRO A 167 -4.51 5.76 2.33
N LEU A 168 -5.29 6.84 2.39
CA LEU A 168 -6.06 7.37 1.26
C LEU A 168 -5.24 8.47 0.58
N THR A 169 -4.56 8.12 -0.52
CA THR A 169 -3.46 8.92 -1.08
C THR A 169 -3.87 10.16 -1.89
N GLY A 170 -5.15 10.34 -2.16
CA GLY A 170 -5.62 11.43 -3.02
C GLY A 170 -7.10 11.72 -2.88
N SER A 171 -7.43 13.01 -2.93
CA SER A 171 -8.80 13.52 -2.92
C SER A 171 -9.48 13.30 -4.27
N GLY A 172 -10.79 12.99 -4.24
CA GLY A 172 -11.61 12.85 -5.44
C GLY A 172 -11.74 14.13 -6.28
N LEU A 173 -11.41 15.30 -5.70
CA LEU A 173 -11.37 16.59 -6.42
C LEU A 173 -10.31 16.65 -7.53
N LYS A 174 -9.36 15.70 -7.57
CA LYS A 174 -8.39 15.58 -8.65
C LYS A 174 -8.99 15.00 -9.93
N THR A 175 -10.10 14.28 -9.82
CA THR A 175 -10.70 13.46 -10.88
C THR A 175 -12.17 13.81 -11.12
N SER A 176 -12.60 14.99 -10.65
CA SER A 176 -13.93 15.56 -10.82
C SER A 176 -14.08 16.36 -12.10
#